data_AF-A0A7H0LLQ6-F1
#
_entry.id   AF-A0A7H0LLQ6-F1
#
_cell.length_a   1.000
_cell.length_b   1.000
_cell.length_c   1.000
_cell.angle_alpha   90.00
_cell.angle_beta   90.00
_cell.angle_gamma   90.00
#
_symmetry.space_group_name_H-M   'P 1'
#
loop_
_entity.id
_entity.type
_entity.pdbx_description
1 polymer ?
#
loop_
_entity_poly.entity_id
_entity_poly.type
_entity_poly.pdbx_seq_one_letter_code
_entity_poly.pdbx_strand_id
1 'polypeptide(L)'
;MAVTLLPLSNGHYSLEFEPMDLPSVESAIRDHYGVPDKRQYPTSAEYRFGGCSFTFQNEWDDPCLISGSAEGDEILRNLHKALDTAN
;
A
#
# COMPACT_ATOMS: atom_id res chain seq x y z
N MET A 1 -13.60 -3.15 6.23
CA MET A 1 -12.35 -2.53 5.73
C MET A 1 -12.62 -2.15 4.29
N ALA A 2 -12.49 -0.89 3.92
CA ALA A 2 -12.73 -0.43 2.56
C ALA A 2 -11.37 -0.18 1.90
N VAL A 3 -10.74 -1.25 1.43
CA VAL A 3 -9.48 -1.18 0.69
C VAL A 3 -9.80 -1.43 -0.77
N THR A 4 -9.41 -0.51 -1.64
CA THR A 4 -9.71 -0.57 -3.07
C THR A 4 -8.40 -0.55 -3.84
N LEU A 5 -8.25 -1.48 -4.79
CA LEU A 5 -7.12 -1.49 -5.70
C LEU A 5 -7.52 -0.82 -7.03
N LEU A 6 -6.98 0.37 -7.29
CA LEU A 6 -7.20 1.11 -8.52
C LEU A 6 -6.04 0.94 -9.51
N PRO A 7 -6.31 0.64 -10.78
CA PRO A 7 -5.30 0.68 -11.82
C PRO A 7 -4.96 2.14 -12.18
N LEU A 8 -3.67 2.46 -12.24
CA LEU A 8 -3.16 3.77 -12.64
C LEU A 8 -2.83 3.80 -14.14
N SER A 9 -2.92 4.98 -14.74
CA SER A 9 -2.64 5.19 -16.18
C SER A 9 -1.18 4.89 -16.60
N ASN A 10 -0.27 4.77 -15.62
CA ASN A 10 1.12 4.41 -15.82
C ASN A 10 1.36 2.88 -15.89
N GLY A 11 0.29 2.06 -15.76
CA GLY A 11 0.36 0.60 -15.78
C GLY A 11 0.55 -0.05 -14.42
N HIS A 12 0.66 0.74 -13.34
CA HIS A 12 0.79 0.27 -11.96
C HIS A 12 -0.56 0.30 -11.22
N TYR A 13 -0.53 -0.04 -9.93
CA TYR A 13 -1.71 0.01 -9.07
C TYR A 13 -1.53 1.01 -7.93
N SER A 14 -2.65 1.60 -7.52
CA SER A 14 -2.82 2.36 -6.30
C SER A 14 -3.72 1.56 -5.36
N LEU A 15 -3.25 1.28 -4.16
CA LEU A 15 -4.05 0.71 -3.10
C LEU A 15 -4.57 1.86 -2.24
N GLU A 16 -5.84 2.18 -2.38
CA GLU A 16 -6.54 3.22 -1.62
C GLU A 16 -7.24 2.58 -0.42
N PHE A 17 -7.17 3.23 0.74
CA PHE A 17 -7.78 2.74 1.96
C PHE A 17 -8.12 3.90 2.89
N GLU A 18 -9.04 3.66 3.82
CA GLU A 18 -9.38 4.68 4.81
C GLU A 18 -8.27 4.82 5.86
N PRO A 19 -8.10 6.01 6.49
CA PRO A 19 -7.10 6.21 7.55
C PRO A 19 -7.26 5.26 8.73
N MET A 20 -8.48 4.82 8.99
CA MET A 20 -8.78 3.83 10.03
C MET A 20 -8.29 2.42 9.69
N ASP A 21 -8.13 2.11 8.40
CA ASP A 21 -7.62 0.83 7.90
C ASP A 21 -6.08 0.81 7.81
N LEU A 22 -5.41 1.97 7.89
CA LEU A 22 -3.94 2.08 7.93
C LEU A 22 -3.28 1.08 8.91
N PRO A 23 -3.67 0.97 10.20
CA PRO A 23 -3.07 -0.01 11.10
C PRO A 23 -3.26 -1.47 10.63
N SER A 24 -4.37 -1.78 9.96
CA SER A 24 -4.63 -3.10 9.38
C SER A 24 -3.72 -3.36 8.17
N VAL A 25 -3.57 -2.36 7.29
CA VAL A 25 -2.65 -2.41 6.13
C VAL A 25 -1.21 -2.60 6.61
N GLU A 26 -0.77 -1.82 7.60
CA GLU A 26 0.57 -1.95 8.18
C GLU A 26 0.79 -3.31 8.84
N SER A 27 -0.23 -3.85 9.51
CA SER A 27 -0.15 -5.18 10.10
C SER A 27 -0.07 -6.27 9.03
N ALA A 28 -0.86 -6.18 7.95
CA ALA A 28 -0.80 -7.10 6.83
C ALA A 28 0.56 -7.05 6.11
N ILE A 29 1.09 -5.84 5.88
CA ILE A 29 2.45 -5.66 5.33
C ILE A 29 3.47 -6.36 6.24
N ARG A 30 3.38 -6.13 7.55
CA ARG A 30 4.30 -6.73 8.52
C ARG A 30 4.23 -8.25 8.56
N ASP A 31 3.03 -8.82 8.51
CA ASP A 31 2.80 -10.26 8.56
C ASP A 31 3.34 -10.97 7.31
N HIS A 32 3.06 -10.42 6.14
CA HIS A 32 3.43 -11.04 4.86
C HIS A 32 4.85 -10.71 4.37
N TYR A 33 5.32 -9.49 4.63
CA TYR A 33 6.54 -8.94 4.02
C TYR A 33 7.59 -8.45 5.04
N GLY A 34 7.28 -8.55 6.34
CA GLY A 34 8.14 -8.03 7.40
C GLY A 34 7.98 -6.52 7.61
N VAL A 35 8.81 -5.95 8.49
CA VAL A 35 8.69 -4.54 8.87
C VAL A 35 9.03 -3.64 7.67
N PRO A 36 8.10 -2.78 7.20
CA PRO A 36 8.38 -1.87 6.11
C PRO A 36 9.37 -0.79 6.56
N ASP A 37 10.38 -0.53 5.74
CA ASP A 37 11.25 0.64 5.89
C ASP A 37 10.50 1.87 5.38
N LYS A 38 10.28 2.85 6.26
CA LYS A 38 9.51 4.05 5.94
C LYS A 38 10.44 5.25 5.87
N ARG A 39 10.46 5.90 4.72
CA ARG A 39 11.17 7.16 4.52
C ARG A 39 10.16 8.27 4.29
N GLN A 40 10.01 9.15 5.28
CA GLN A 40 9.12 10.29 5.17
C GLN A 40 9.79 11.42 4.37
N TYR A 41 9.05 11.97 3.42
CA TYR A 41 9.41 13.14 2.62
C TYR A 41 8.48 14.32 2.96
N PRO A 42 8.81 15.56 2.54
CA PRO A 42 7.99 16.73 2.86
C PRO A 42 6.56 16.67 2.31
N THR A 43 6.34 15.93 1.22
CA THR A 43 5.05 15.88 0.51
C THR A 43 4.50 14.46 0.34
N SER A 44 5.24 13.43 0.74
CA SER A 44 4.87 12.02 0.58
C SER A 44 5.70 11.15 1.53
N ALA A 45 5.46 9.85 1.58
CA ALA A 45 6.37 8.90 2.21
C ALA A 45 6.68 7.76 1.24
N GLU A 46 7.84 7.15 1.38
CA GLU A 46 8.22 5.94 0.66
C GLU A 46 8.22 4.79 1.64
N TYR A 47 7.55 3.70 1.27
CA TYR A 47 7.48 2.47 2.02
C TYR A 47 8.24 1.41 1.23
N ARG A 48 9.22 0.75 1.85
CA ARG A 48 9.97 -0.34 1.23
C ARG A 48 9.73 -1.63 1.99
N PHE A 49 9.18 -2.61 1.29
CA PHE A 49 8.88 -3.94 1.82
C PHE A 49 8.79 -4.96 0.70
N GLY A 50 9.03 -6.24 1.00
CA GLY A 50 8.99 -7.30 0.00
C GLY A 50 10.00 -7.10 -1.15
N GLY A 51 11.09 -6.38 -0.92
CA GLY A 51 12.07 -6.01 -1.96
C GLY A 51 11.63 -4.89 -2.91
N CYS A 52 10.42 -4.36 -2.74
CA CYS A 52 9.86 -3.29 -3.57
C CYS A 52 9.75 -1.97 -2.81
N SER A 53 9.69 -0.87 -3.57
CA SER A 53 9.44 0.48 -3.08
C SER A 53 8.07 0.96 -3.53
N PHE A 54 7.33 1.55 -2.59
CA PHE A 54 5.98 2.06 -2.77
C PHE A 54 5.93 3.52 -2.33
N THR A 55 5.18 4.33 -3.05
CA THR A 55 4.91 5.72 -2.68
C THR A 55 3.61 5.77 -1.89
N PHE A 56 3.70 6.14 -0.62
CA PHE A 56 2.56 6.47 0.21
C PHE A 56 2.26 7.97 0.09
N GLN A 57 1.03 8.29 -0.24
CA GLN A 57 0.52 9.65 -0.19
C GLN A 57 -0.68 9.68 0.74
N ASN A 58 -0.78 10.73 1.55
CA ASN A 58 -1.94 10.98 2.40
C ASN A 58 -2.62 12.25 1.89
N GLU A 59 -3.28 12.13 0.76
CA GLU A 59 -3.99 13.23 0.12
C GLU A 59 -5.37 13.35 0.77
N TRP A 60 -5.55 14.31 1.67
CA TRP A 60 -6.87 14.73 2.17
C TRP A 60 -7.70 13.63 2.86
N ASP A 61 -7.09 12.87 3.77
CA ASP A 61 -7.73 11.76 4.50
C ASP A 61 -8.07 10.53 3.62
N ASP A 62 -7.56 10.47 2.38
CA ASP A 62 -7.57 9.27 1.54
C ASP A 62 -6.13 8.78 1.32
N PRO A 63 -5.57 8.00 2.28
CA PRO A 63 -4.24 7.43 2.11
C PRO A 63 -4.20 6.40 0.99
N CYS A 64 -3.17 6.50 0.16
CA CYS A 64 -2.94 5.58 -0.95
C CYS A 64 -1.48 5.10 -1.00
N LEU A 65 -1.31 3.84 -1.42
CA LEU A 65 -0.03 3.18 -1.63
C LEU A 65 0.12 2.85 -3.11
N ILE A 66 1.08 3.49 -3.76
CA ILE A 66 1.32 3.37 -5.19
C ILE A 66 2.56 2.51 -5.44
N SER A 67 2.43 1.49 -6.27
CA SER A 67 3.56 0.68 -6.74
C SER A 67 4.30 1.38 -7.90
N GLY A 68 5.63 1.19 -7.95
CA GLY A 68 6.48 1.67 -9.05
C GLY A 68 7.11 0.54 -9.87
N SER A 69 6.72 -0.70 -9.64
CA SER A 69 7.28 -1.90 -10.28
C SER A 69 6.24 -3.00 -10.41
N ALA A 70 6.42 -3.89 -11.38
CA ALA A 70 5.53 -5.04 -11.61
C ALA A 70 5.47 -5.99 -10.39
N GLU A 71 6.60 -6.16 -9.69
CA GLU A 71 6.65 -6.93 -8.44
C GLU A 71 5.83 -6.23 -7.33
N GLY A 72 5.88 -4.89 -7.28
CA GLY A 72 5.05 -4.10 -6.38
C GLY A 72 3.56 -4.24 -6.69
N ASP A 73 3.18 -4.32 -7.96
CA ASP A 73 1.79 -4.54 -8.38
C ASP A 73 1.24 -5.86 -7.85
N GLU A 74 2.03 -6.93 -7.90
CA GLU A 74 1.66 -8.23 -7.32
C GLU A 74 1.53 -8.17 -5.79
N ILE A 75 2.41 -7.42 -5.14
CA ILE A 75 2.34 -7.19 -3.69
C ILE A 75 1.07 -6.43 -3.30
N LEU A 76 0.71 -5.34 -4.00
CA LEU A 76 -0.52 -4.60 -3.71
C LEU A 76 -1.77 -5.46 -3.93
N ARG A 77 -1.78 -6.29 -4.99
CA ARG A 77 -2.87 -7.25 -5.23
C ARG A 77 -2.98 -8.29 -4.11
N ASN A 78 -1.85 -8.78 -3.60
CA ASN A 78 -1.85 -9.74 -2.50
C ASN A 78 -2.29 -9.09 -1.19
N LEU A 79 -1.86 -7.86 -0.90
CA LEU A 79 -2.33 -7.08 0.24
C LEU A 79 -3.83 -6.85 0.17
N HIS A 80 -4.35 -6.42 -0.98
CA HIS A 80 -5.79 -6.24 -1.20
C HIS A 80 -6.56 -7.54 -0.90
N LYS A 81 -6.09 -8.69 -1.40
CA LYS A 81 -6.72 -10.00 -1.10
C LYS A 81 -6.63 -10.37 0.38
N ALA A 82 -5.49 -10.12 1.04
CA ALA A 82 -5.31 -10.43 2.45
C ALA A 82 -6.25 -9.59 3.34
N LEU A 83 -6.42 -8.31 3.00
CA LEU A 83 -7.30 -7.38 3.70
C LEU A 83 -8.78 -7.65 3.43
N ASP A 84 -9.13 -8.13 2.23
CA ASP A 84 -10.48 -8.58 1.86
C ASP A 84 -10.87 -9.88 2.58
N THR A 85 -9.94 -10.82 2.73
CA THR A 85 -10.19 -12.14 3.36
C THR A 85 -10.23 -12.07 4.89
N ALA A 86 -9.78 -10.98 5.50
CA ALA A 86 -9.82 -10.79 6.96
C ALA A 86 -11.22 -10.41 7.51
N ASN A 87 -12.27 -10.55 6.70
CA ASN A 87 -13.66 -10.17 7.00
C ASN A 87 -14.59 -11.39 7.10
#